data_AF-A0A8W7PX03-F1
#
_entry.id   AF-A0A8W7PX03-F1
#
_cell.length_a   1.000
_cell.length_b   1.000
_cell.length_c   1.000
_cell.angle_alpha   90.00
_cell.angle_beta   90.00
_cell.angle_gamma   90.00
#
_symmetry.space_group_name_H-M   'P 1'
#
loop_
_entity.id
_entity.type
_entity.pdbx_description
1 polymer ?
#
loop_
_entity_poly.entity_id
_entity_poly.type
_entity_poly.pdbx_seq_one_letter_code
_entity_poly.pdbx_strand_id
1 'polypeptide(L)'
;MSLDNRNTSAQYKRAEQLKRWEESEMNKKLSGAPKSPSSRRIKFSSGCIFLAACVAGDKEEVEWLLKNGADIDTANVDGLTALHQRKKVHDVHGKQNDEKFEFNDPA
;
A
#
# COMPACT_ATOMS: atom_id res chain seq x y z
N MET A 1 12.56 -29.02 -32.53
CA MET A 1 13.27 -28.91 -31.24
C MET A 1 12.98 -27.54 -30.62
N SER A 2 11.70 -27.23 -30.39
CA SER A 2 11.00 -27.20 -29.09
C SER A 2 11.49 -26.06 -28.17
N LEU A 3 10.77 -24.93 -28.25
CA LEU A 3 10.91 -23.73 -27.42
C LEU A 3 10.54 -23.98 -25.94
N ASP A 4 9.97 -25.16 -25.67
CA ASP A 4 9.48 -25.60 -24.37
C ASP A 4 10.63 -25.82 -23.38
N ASN A 5 11.79 -26.31 -23.84
CA ASN A 5 12.95 -26.56 -22.99
C ASN A 5 13.52 -25.28 -22.33
N ARG A 6 13.39 -24.11 -22.98
CA ARG A 6 13.84 -22.83 -22.41
C ARG A 6 12.84 -22.29 -21.38
N ASN A 7 11.54 -22.43 -21.64
CA ASN A 7 10.48 -21.95 -20.76
C ASN A 7 10.41 -22.76 -19.45
N THR A 8 10.48 -24.09 -19.54
CA THR A 8 10.57 -24.98 -18.38
C THR A 8 11.81 -24.66 -17.53
N SER A 9 12.93 -24.28 -18.18
CA SER A 9 14.14 -23.86 -17.47
C SER A 9 13.97 -22.56 -16.69
N ALA A 10 13.19 -21.59 -17.21
CA ALA A 10 12.98 -20.30 -16.56
C ALA A 10 12.02 -20.43 -15.37
N GLN A 11 10.95 -21.21 -15.52
CA GLN A 11 10.00 -21.51 -14.43
C GLN A 11 10.68 -22.27 -13.29
N TYR A 12 11.48 -23.29 -13.62
CA TYR A 12 12.22 -24.07 -12.63
C TYR A 12 13.25 -23.22 -11.86
N LYS A 13 14.03 -22.39 -12.57
CA LYS A 13 14.98 -21.46 -11.95
C LYS A 13 14.29 -20.45 -11.03
N ARG A 14 13.11 -19.95 -11.41
CA ARG A 14 12.32 -19.04 -10.57
C ARG A 14 11.82 -19.73 -9.31
N ALA A 15 11.36 -20.98 -9.42
CA ALA A 15 10.91 -21.78 -8.27
C ALA A 15 12.05 -22.02 -7.27
N GLU A 16 13.25 -22.35 -7.76
CA GLU A 16 14.43 -22.53 -6.91
C GLU A 16 14.87 -21.23 -6.21
N GLN A 17 14.81 -20.09 -6.91
CA GLN A 17 15.08 -18.78 -6.33
C GLN A 17 14.10 -18.41 -5.22
N LEU A 18 12.80 -18.67 -5.41
CA LEU A 18 11.78 -18.42 -4.38
C LEU A 18 12.01 -19.28 -3.13
N LYS A 19 12.30 -20.58 -3.31
CA LYS A 19 12.63 -21.47 -2.19
C LYS A 19 13.86 -20.99 -1.40
N ARG A 20 14.92 -20.61 -2.10
CA ARG A 20 16.13 -20.05 -1.46
C ARG A 20 15.84 -18.72 -0.74
N TRP A 21 14.90 -17.93 -1.25
CA TRP A 21 14.46 -16.69 -0.61
C TRP A 21 13.63 -16.95 0.64
N GLU A 22 12.73 -17.94 0.63
CA GLU A 22 11.91 -18.33 1.78
C GLU A 22 12.74 -18.74 2.99
N GLU A 23 13.82 -19.48 2.75
CA GLU A 23 14.78 -19.92 3.76
C GLU A 23 15.76 -18.81 4.20
N SER A 24 15.75 -17.66 3.50
CA SER A 24 16.67 -16.56 3.78
C SER A 24 16.28 -15.76 5.03
N GLU A 25 17.28 -15.23 5.71
CA GLU A 25 17.13 -14.35 6.86
C GLU A 25 16.35 -13.04 6.54
N MET A 26 16.18 -12.69 5.25
CA MET A 26 15.36 -11.54 4.86
C MET A 26 13.86 -11.80 5.04
N ASN A 27 13.41 -13.04 4.78
CA ASN A 27 12.01 -13.43 5.02
C ASN A 27 11.74 -13.63 6.52
N LYS A 28 12.74 -14.16 7.25
CA LYS A 28 12.66 -14.41 8.69
C LYS A 28 12.54 -13.14 9.55
N LYS A 29 13.07 -12.00 9.08
CA LYS A 29 13.08 -10.71 9.80
C LYS A 29 11.80 -9.87 9.64
N LEU A 30 10.79 -10.36 8.92
CA LEU A 30 9.48 -9.69 8.83
C LEU A 30 8.66 -9.82 10.13
N SER A 31 9.12 -10.60 11.12
CA SER A 31 8.52 -10.67 12.44
C SER A 31 8.75 -9.38 13.26
N GLY A 32 7.86 -8.41 13.07
CA GLY A 32 6.97 -8.03 14.18
C GLY A 32 7.43 -6.96 15.17
N ALA A 33 8.27 -6.00 14.80
CA ALA A 33 8.34 -4.76 15.57
C ALA A 33 8.50 -3.54 14.67
N PRO A 34 7.58 -2.54 14.73
CA PRO A 34 7.84 -1.26 14.13
C PRO A 34 9.11 -0.71 14.76
N LYS A 35 10.17 -0.55 13.95
CA LYS A 35 11.40 0.08 14.41
C LYS A 35 11.03 1.44 15.00
N SER A 36 11.60 1.74 16.18
CA SER A 36 11.33 2.98 16.91
C SER A 36 11.31 4.18 15.94
N PRO A 37 10.32 5.10 16.04
CA PRO A 37 10.22 6.27 15.17
C PRO A 37 11.52 7.08 15.10
N SER A 38 12.32 7.04 16.16
CA SER A 38 13.63 7.70 16.28
C SER A 38 14.71 7.09 15.38
N SER A 39 14.60 5.80 15.06
CA SER A 39 15.54 5.09 14.18
C SER A 39 15.27 5.28 12.68
N ARG A 40 14.14 5.92 12.32
CA ARG A 40 13.79 6.18 10.92
C ARG A 40 14.63 7.35 10.40
N ARG A 41 15.69 7.00 9.66
CA ARG A 41 16.56 7.95 8.96
C ARG A 41 15.85 8.71 7.84
N ILE A 42 14.78 8.15 7.29
CA ILE A 42 14.03 8.71 6.14
C ILE A 42 12.67 9.19 6.65
N LYS A 43 12.34 10.45 6.34
CA LYS A 43 11.05 11.08 6.65
C LYS A 43 10.51 11.72 5.38
N PHE A 44 9.21 11.62 5.18
CA PHE A 44 8.49 12.31 4.11
C PHE A 44 7.86 13.60 4.68
N SER A 45 7.57 14.56 3.80
CA SER A 45 6.82 15.76 4.21
C SER A 45 5.41 15.35 4.66
N SER A 46 4.85 16.12 5.61
CA SER A 46 3.48 15.91 6.11
C SER A 46 2.46 15.83 4.98
N GLY A 47 2.58 16.68 3.96
CA GLY A 47 1.69 16.67 2.81
C GLY A 47 1.77 15.39 1.97
N CYS A 48 2.96 14.83 1.77
CA CYS A 48 3.13 13.56 1.07
C CYS A 48 2.50 12.39 1.85
N ILE A 49 2.68 12.37 3.17
CA ILE A 49 2.11 11.34 4.05
C ILE A 49 0.58 11.45 4.07
N PHE A 50 0.05 12.68 4.18
CA PHE A 50 -1.38 12.94 4.17
C PHE A 50 -2.07 12.47 2.89
N LEU A 51 -1.52 12.83 1.72
CA LEU A 51 -2.07 12.38 0.44
C LEU A 51 -2.02 10.85 0.32
N ALA A 52 -0.94 10.20 0.77
CA ALA A 52 -0.82 8.75 0.75
C ALA A 52 -1.86 8.07 1.65
N ALA A 53 -2.06 8.56 2.88
CA ALA A 53 -3.08 8.04 3.80
C ALA A 53 -4.50 8.20 3.22
N CYS A 54 -4.79 9.33 2.57
CA CYS A 54 -6.07 9.55 1.89
C CYS A 54 -6.31 8.59 0.72
N VAL A 55 -5.28 8.28 -0.08
CA VAL A 55 -5.36 7.33 -1.20
C VAL A 55 -5.49 5.89 -0.70
N ALA A 56 -4.79 5.55 0.38
CA ALA A 56 -4.90 4.24 1.03
C ALA A 56 -6.28 4.01 1.68
N GLY A 57 -7.02 5.09 1.96
CA GLY A 57 -8.30 5.03 2.65
C GLY A 57 -8.18 4.79 4.15
N ASP A 58 -6.98 4.97 4.71
CA ASP A 58 -6.73 4.83 6.15
C ASP A 58 -7.26 6.05 6.90
N LYS A 59 -8.49 5.93 7.39
CA LYS A 59 -9.18 7.01 8.10
C LYS A 59 -8.47 7.36 9.43
N GLU A 60 -7.94 6.37 10.12
CA GLU A 60 -7.31 6.55 11.43
C GLU A 60 -6.01 7.35 11.30
N GLU A 61 -5.20 7.02 10.30
CA GLU A 61 -3.98 7.77 9.99
C GLU A 61 -4.29 9.20 9.53
N VAL A 62 -5.31 9.39 8.68
CA VAL A 62 -5.74 10.73 8.24
C VAL A 62 -6.20 11.58 9.41
N GLU A 63 -7.04 11.05 10.31
CA GLU A 63 -7.48 11.77 11.50
C GLU A 63 -6.32 12.15 12.42
N TRP A 64 -5.36 11.23 12.59
CA TRP A 64 -4.16 11.49 13.38
C TRP A 64 -3.31 12.60 12.75
N LEU A 65 -3.11 12.58 11.44
CA LEU A 65 -2.34 13.62 10.73
C LEU A 65 -3.01 15.00 10.84
N LEU A 66 -4.34 15.06 10.71
CA LEU A 66 -5.10 16.30 10.87
C LEU A 66 -4.98 16.88 12.29
N LYS A 67 -5.06 16.02 13.33
CA LYS A 67 -4.83 16.43 14.73
C LYS A 67 -3.42 16.94 14.98
N ASN A 68 -2.44 16.47 14.21
CA ASN A 68 -1.05 16.94 14.26
C ASN A 68 -0.77 18.15 13.34
N GLY A 69 -1.80 18.78 12.77
CA GLY A 69 -1.66 20.01 11.99
C GLY A 69 -1.27 19.80 10.53
N ALA A 70 -1.57 18.64 9.95
CA ALA A 70 -1.48 18.46 8.51
C ALA A 70 -2.49 19.37 7.79
N ASP A 71 -2.05 20.02 6.72
CA ASP A 71 -2.89 20.88 5.89
C ASP A 71 -3.80 20.02 4.99
N ILE A 72 -5.12 20.21 5.13
CA ILE A 72 -6.14 19.51 4.35
C ILE A 72 -6.10 19.88 2.86
N ASP A 73 -5.64 21.10 2.55
CA ASP A 73 -5.55 21.63 1.19
C ASP A 73 -4.21 21.29 0.51
N THR A 74 -3.42 20.41 1.12
CA THR A 74 -2.19 19.89 0.52
C THR A 74 -2.49 19.35 -0.88
N ALA A 75 -1.75 19.85 -1.86
CA ALA A 75 -1.76 19.38 -3.23
C ALA A 75 -0.46 18.63 -3.60
N ASN A 76 -0.54 17.70 -4.55
CA ASN A 76 0.63 17.08 -5.17
C ASN A 76 1.33 18.04 -6.16
N VAL A 77 2.39 17.58 -6.83
CA VAL A 77 3.13 18.37 -7.85
C VAL A 77 2.22 18.82 -9.00
N ASP A 78 1.18 18.05 -9.29
CA ASP A 78 0.18 18.35 -10.33
C ASP A 78 -0.95 19.29 -9.84
N GLY A 79 -0.91 19.76 -8.59
CA GLY A 79 -1.95 20.60 -8.00
C GLY A 79 -3.20 19.84 -7.52
N LEU A 80 -3.16 18.51 -7.44
CA LEU A 80 -4.28 17.68 -7.02
C LEU A 80 -4.29 17.43 -5.51
N THR A 81 -5.37 17.84 -4.85
CA THR A 81 -5.64 17.53 -3.44
C THR A 81 -6.16 16.10 -3.24
N ALA A 82 -6.24 15.65 -1.98
CA ALA A 82 -6.79 14.35 -1.61
C ALA A 82 -8.18 14.08 -2.24
N LEU A 83 -9.05 15.08 -2.26
CA LEU A 83 -10.40 14.97 -2.80
C LEU A 83 -10.41 14.73 -4.32
N HIS A 84 -9.51 15.39 -5.06
CA HIS A 84 -9.37 15.19 -6.50
C HIS A 84 -9.00 13.74 -6.84
N GLN A 85 -8.15 13.12 -6.00
CA GLN A 85 -7.67 11.77 -6.21
C GLN A 85 -8.77 10.73 -5.90
N ARG A 86 -9.59 10.95 -4.87
CA ARG A 86 -10.75 10.11 -4.52
C ARG A 86 -11.72 9.90 -5.69
N LYS A 87 -11.96 10.92 -6.50
CA LYS A 87 -12.85 10.79 -7.68
C LYS A 87 -12.22 10.03 -8.84
N LYS A 88 -10.94 10.24 -9.14
CA LYS A 88 -10.27 9.56 -10.27
C LYS A 88 -10.16 8.05 -10.09
N VAL A 89 -9.99 7.56 -8.85
CA VAL A 89 -9.79 6.13 -8.58
C VAL A 89 -11.05 5.29 -8.83
N HIS A 90 -12.25 5.90 -8.81
CA HIS A 90 -13.49 5.18 -9.11
C HIS A 90 -13.60 4.70 -10.56
N ASP A 91 -12.85 5.28 -11.50
CA ASP A 91 -12.90 4.89 -12.91
C ASP A 91 -11.91 3.75 -13.26
N VAL A 92 -10.94 3.46 -12.39
CA VAL A 92 -9.87 2.49 -12.69
C VAL A 92 -9.96 1.22 -11.86
N HIS A 93 -10.62 1.23 -10.70
CA HIS A 93 -10.78 0.04 -9.85
C HIS A 93 -12.10 -0.70 -10.04
N GLY A 94 -12.48 -0.90 -11.31
CA GLY A 94 -13.48 -1.90 -11.67
C GLY A 94 -12.99 -3.28 -11.26
N LYS A 95 -13.65 -3.84 -10.24
CA LYS A 95 -13.55 -5.21 -9.70
C LYS A 95 -12.47 -5.43 -8.63
N GLN A 96 -12.87 -5.33 -7.36
CA GLN A 96 -13.09 -6.50 -6.49
C GLN A 96 -13.36 -6.01 -5.06
N ASN A 97 -14.59 -6.25 -4.59
CA ASN A 97 -14.97 -6.81 -3.28
C ASN A 97 -16.30 -6.22 -2.81
N ASP A 98 -17.37 -6.78 -3.38
CA ASP A 98 -18.72 -6.76 -2.82
C ASP A 98 -18.72 -7.59 -1.52
N GLU A 99 -18.20 -7.04 -0.43
CA GLU A 99 -18.59 -7.50 0.90
C GLU A 99 -19.80 -6.67 1.33
N LYS A 100 -20.97 -7.30 1.18
CA LYS A 100 -22.24 -6.87 1.73
C LYS A 100 -22.07 -6.47 3.20
N PHE A 101 -22.06 -5.16 3.47
CA PHE A 101 -22.39 -4.66 4.78
C PHE A 101 -23.91 -4.75 4.92
N GLU A 102 -24.40 -5.86 5.49
CA GLU A 102 -25.77 -5.93 6.00
C GLU A 102 -25.91 -4.88 7.12
N PHE A 103 -26.65 -3.83 6.81
CA PHE A 103 -27.07 -2.80 7.75
C PHE A 103 -28.16 -3.40 8.63
N ASN A 104 -27.79 -3.81 9.85
CA ASN A 104 -28.75 -4.25 10.84
C ASN A 104 -29.26 -3.02 11.59
N ASP A 105 -30.42 -2.50 11.17
CA ASP A 105 -31.17 -1.45 11.87
C ASP A 105 -31.84 -2.03 13.13
N PRO A 106 -31.55 -1.54 14.34
CA PRO A 106 -32.44 -1.73 15.47
C PRO A 106 -33.53 -0.65 15.45
N ALA A 107 -34.78 -1.08 15.30
CA ALA A 107 -35.96 -0.32 15.71
C ALA A 107 -36.13 -0.37 17.24
#